data_AF-A0A1Q3U9H7-F1
#
_entry.id   AF-A0A1Q3U9H7-F1
#
_cell.length_a   1.000
_cell.length_b   1.000
_cell.length_c   1.000
_cell.angle_alpha   90.00
_cell.angle_beta   90.00
_cell.angle_gamma   90.00
#
_symmetry.space_group_name_H-M   'P 1'
#
loop_
_entity.id
_entity.type
_entity.pdbx_description
1 polymer ?
#
loop_
_entity_poly.entity_id
_entity_poly.type
_entity_poly.pdbx_seq_one_letter_code
_entity_poly.pdbx_strand_id
1 'polypeptide(L)'
;MTDKFIFRFVAGITIFVIAVVIVLNRHLIPGPATPPAFTPYLPLLNAILNGTCSVLLMVSLYYIKQGNITMHKRINILTFCLSSLFLVSYILFHYLMRNDTLYGDANGDGVLNEAERAIAGTSRRVYLAILVPHIVLAAGVLPLILLSFHRGLQMQVEKHKKLVRWTFPLWLFVTISGVIVYLMIKPYYHF
;
A
#
# COMPACT_ATOMS: atom_id res chain seq x y z
N MET A 1 -6.92 -6.88 27.74
CA MET A 1 -7.69 -6.01 26.81
C MET A 1 -8.89 -6.79 26.30
N THR A 2 -10.09 -6.22 26.36
CA THR A 2 -11.32 -6.87 25.88
C THR A 2 -11.34 -6.89 24.34
N ASP A 3 -11.77 -7.99 23.71
CA ASP A 3 -11.84 -8.12 22.24
C ASP A 3 -12.56 -6.91 21.58
N LYS A 4 -13.61 -6.38 22.22
CA LYS A 4 -14.34 -5.18 21.76
C LYS A 4 -13.46 -3.93 21.66
N PHE A 5 -12.50 -3.74 22.57
CA PHE A 5 -11.58 -2.61 22.54
C PHE A 5 -10.67 -2.69 21.32
N ILE A 6 -10.09 -3.86 21.05
CA ILE A 6 -9.20 -4.07 19.90
C ILE A 6 -9.94 -3.84 18.58
N PHE A 7 -11.16 -4.36 18.44
CA PHE A 7 -11.95 -4.09 17.23
C PHE A 7 -12.23 -2.61 17.02
N ARG A 8 -12.61 -1.87 18.08
CA ARG A 8 -12.83 -0.41 18.00
C ARG A 8 -11.55 0.34 17.69
N PHE A 9 -10.43 -0.07 18.25
CA PHE A 9 -9.11 0.51 17.99
C PHE A 9 -8.68 0.30 16.54
N VAL A 10 -8.79 -0.93 16.03
CA VAL A 10 -8.48 -1.24 14.61
C VAL A 10 -9.40 -0.47 13.67
N ALA A 11 -10.70 -0.39 13.98
CA ALA A 11 -11.64 0.41 13.20
C ALA A 11 -11.25 1.90 13.22
N GLY A 12 -10.90 2.45 14.39
CA GLY A 12 -10.45 3.84 14.54
C GLY A 12 -9.22 4.14 13.69
N ILE A 13 -8.18 3.30 13.76
CA ILE A 13 -6.97 3.45 12.93
C ILE A 13 -7.32 3.37 11.45
N THR A 14 -8.14 2.39 11.06
CA THR A 14 -8.50 2.18 9.65
C THR A 14 -9.24 3.40 9.09
N ILE A 15 -10.23 3.90 9.82
CA ILE A 15 -11.00 5.10 9.45
C ILE A 15 -10.07 6.31 9.37
N PHE A 16 -9.19 6.48 10.36
CA PHE A 16 -8.22 7.58 10.37
C PHE A 16 -7.31 7.55 9.15
N VAL A 17 -6.69 6.40 8.84
CA VAL A 17 -5.81 6.26 7.68
C VAL A 17 -6.56 6.54 6.37
N ILE A 18 -7.76 5.99 6.20
CA ILE A 18 -8.59 6.24 5.01
C ILE A 18 -8.93 7.72 4.89
N ALA A 19 -9.32 8.37 5.99
CA ALA A 19 -9.64 9.79 6.00
C ALA A 19 -8.42 10.65 5.62
N VAL A 20 -7.25 10.35 6.19
CA VAL A 20 -6.00 11.06 5.84
C VAL A 20 -5.69 10.91 4.35
N VAL A 21 -5.76 9.70 3.81
CA VAL A 21 -5.49 9.45 2.38
C VAL A 21 -6.49 10.21 1.49
N ILE A 22 -7.77 10.24 1.84
CA ILE A 22 -8.79 11.00 1.09
C ILE A 22 -8.50 12.51 1.15
N VAL A 23 -8.19 13.05 2.32
CA VAL A 23 -7.91 14.48 2.54
C VAL A 23 -6.69 14.92 1.71
N LEU A 24 -5.62 14.12 1.73
CA LEU A 24 -4.40 14.40 0.97
C LEU A 24 -4.62 14.26 -0.54
N ASN A 25 -5.31 13.20 -0.99
CA ASN A 25 -5.60 13.01 -2.42
C ASN A 25 -6.51 14.11 -3.00
N ARG A 26 -7.36 14.72 -2.18
CA ARG A 26 -8.21 15.85 -2.57
C ARG A 26 -7.50 17.21 -2.43
N HIS A 27 -6.22 17.22 -2.05
CA HIS A 27 -5.43 18.44 -1.83
C HIS A 27 -6.09 19.46 -0.90
N LEU A 28 -6.87 18.98 0.09
CA LEU A 28 -7.57 19.84 1.06
C LEU A 28 -6.61 20.52 2.03
N ILE A 29 -5.42 19.92 2.22
CA ILE A 29 -4.32 20.50 2.98
C ILE A 29 -3.25 20.88 1.95
N PRO A 30 -2.90 22.17 1.81
CA PRO A 30 -1.86 22.57 0.87
C PRO A 30 -0.50 22.06 1.36
N GLY A 31 0.23 21.40 0.45
CA GLY A 31 1.63 21.03 0.66
C GLY A 31 2.56 22.26 0.70
N PRO A 32 3.85 22.07 1.05
CA PRO A 32 4.82 23.15 1.08
C PRO A 32 5.03 23.79 -0.31
N ALA A 33 5.32 25.08 -0.35
CA ALA A 33 5.54 25.83 -1.60
C ALA A 33 6.68 25.24 -2.44
N THR A 34 7.74 24.79 -1.77
CA THR A 34 8.90 24.09 -2.35
C THR A 34 9.04 22.73 -1.67
N PRO A 35 8.73 21.62 -2.36
CA PRO A 35 8.91 20.30 -1.77
C PRO A 35 10.41 20.03 -1.54
N PRO A 36 10.77 19.29 -0.47
CA PRO A 36 12.15 18.89 -0.25
C PRO A 36 12.73 18.10 -1.43
N ALA A 37 14.04 18.22 -1.66
CA ALA A 37 14.73 17.57 -2.78
C ALA A 37 14.63 16.03 -2.79
N PHE A 38 14.29 15.41 -1.65
CA PHE A 38 14.13 13.95 -1.57
C PHE A 38 12.76 13.44 -2.04
N THR A 39 11.78 14.33 -2.26
CA THR A 39 10.39 13.97 -2.61
C THR A 39 10.29 13.03 -3.82
N PRO A 40 11.06 13.25 -4.91
CA PRO A 40 11.04 12.37 -6.09
C PRO A 40 11.46 10.91 -5.83
N TYR A 41 12.20 10.64 -4.76
CA TYR A 41 12.66 9.29 -4.42
C TYR A 41 11.64 8.50 -3.59
N LEU A 42 10.63 9.15 -3.00
CA LEU A 42 9.64 8.49 -2.15
C LEU A 42 8.80 7.44 -2.89
N PRO A 43 8.35 7.65 -4.15
CA PRO A 43 7.67 6.60 -4.91
C PRO A 43 8.51 5.34 -5.13
N LEU A 44 9.82 5.52 -5.41
CA LEU A 44 10.75 4.39 -5.55
C LEU A 44 10.94 3.67 -4.22
N LEU A 45 11.13 4.41 -3.12
CA LEU A 45 11.21 3.83 -1.78
C LEU A 45 9.95 3.01 -1.45
N ASN A 46 8.77 3.57 -1.74
CA ASN A 46 7.49 2.91 -1.54
C ASN A 46 7.39 1.59 -2.32
N ALA A 47 7.83 1.59 -3.60
CA ALA A 47 7.87 0.38 -4.40
C ALA A 47 8.86 -0.67 -3.84
N ILE A 48 10.04 -0.25 -3.41
CA ILE A 48 11.05 -1.16 -2.81
C ILE A 48 10.51 -1.79 -1.51
N LEU A 49 9.88 -0.99 -0.64
CA LEU A 49 9.29 -1.47 0.60
C LEU A 49 8.19 -2.50 0.33
N ASN A 50 7.30 -2.23 -0.63
CA ASN A 50 6.25 -3.16 -1.04
C ASN A 50 6.81 -4.44 -1.66
N GLY A 51 7.76 -4.34 -2.59
CA GLY A 51 8.40 -5.51 -3.20
C GLY A 51 9.10 -6.38 -2.17
N THR A 52 9.78 -5.76 -1.21
CA THR A 52 10.40 -6.47 -0.07
C THR A 52 9.32 -7.17 0.77
N CYS A 53 8.20 -6.51 1.06
CA CYS A 53 7.08 -7.14 1.76
C CYS A 53 6.51 -8.35 0.98
N SER A 54 6.38 -8.27 -0.33
CA SER A 54 5.91 -9.40 -1.16
C SER A 54 6.82 -10.62 -1.00
N VAL A 55 8.14 -10.42 -1.08
CA VAL A 55 9.12 -11.50 -0.88
C VAL A 55 9.01 -12.06 0.54
N LEU A 56 9.00 -11.21 1.57
CA LEU A 56 8.89 -11.64 2.95
C LEU A 56 7.59 -12.40 3.25
N LEU A 57 6.47 -12.03 2.63
CA LEU A 57 5.20 -12.76 2.75
C LEU A 57 5.32 -14.17 2.16
N MET A 58 5.96 -14.32 1.00
CA MET A 58 6.19 -15.63 0.40
C MET A 58 7.13 -16.49 1.25
N VAL A 59 8.21 -15.91 1.79
CA VAL A 59 9.14 -16.60 2.70
C VAL A 59 8.43 -16.97 4.02
N SER A 60 7.57 -16.10 4.53
CA SER A 60 6.75 -16.36 5.71
C SER A 60 5.80 -17.54 5.50
N LEU A 61 5.17 -17.62 4.32
CA LEU A 61 4.33 -18.75 3.92
C LEU A 61 5.14 -20.05 3.83
N TYR A 62 6.37 -19.99 3.31
CA TYR A 62 7.25 -21.14 3.27
C TYR A 62 7.55 -21.67 4.68
N TYR A 63 7.97 -20.82 5.62
CA TYR A 63 8.31 -21.27 6.97
C TYR A 63 7.12 -21.83 7.76
N ILE A 64 5.92 -21.26 7.60
CA ILE A 64 4.74 -21.81 8.29
C ILE A 64 4.31 -23.16 7.71
N LYS A 65 4.49 -23.39 6.41
CA LYS A 65 4.27 -24.71 5.78
C LYS A 65 5.25 -25.77 6.30
N GLN A 66 6.45 -25.36 6.71
CA GLN A 66 7.43 -26.22 7.37
C GLN A 66 7.19 -26.36 8.88
N GLY A 67 6.12 -25.78 9.43
CA GLY A 67 5.83 -25.78 10.87
C GLY A 67 6.75 -24.88 11.71
N ASN A 68 7.62 -24.08 11.10
CA ASN A 68 8.54 -23.18 11.80
C ASN A 68 7.84 -21.87 12.20
N ILE A 69 7.08 -21.94 13.29
CA ILE A 69 6.29 -20.82 13.84
C ILE A 69 7.19 -19.64 14.24
N THR A 70 8.37 -19.91 14.79
CA THR A 70 9.31 -18.87 15.23
C THR A 70 9.76 -18.00 14.07
N MET A 71 10.16 -18.60 12.95
CA MET A 71 10.56 -17.85 11.75
C MET A 71 9.37 -17.15 11.10
N HIS A 72 8.22 -17.81 10.98
CA HIS A 72 6.99 -17.18 10.50
C HIS A 72 6.66 -15.91 11.30
N LYS A 73 6.74 -15.97 12.64
CA LYS A 73 6.47 -14.82 13.51
C LYS A 73 7.49 -13.69 13.28
N ARG A 74 8.79 -14.00 13.28
CA ARG A 74 9.86 -13.01 13.05
C ARG A 74 9.70 -12.29 11.71
N ILE A 75 9.43 -13.05 10.65
CA ILE A 75 9.26 -12.50 9.31
C ILE A 75 8.01 -11.63 9.24
N ASN A 76 6.86 -12.07 9.77
CA ASN A 76 5.65 -11.24 9.76
C ASN A 76 5.81 -9.95 10.57
N ILE A 77 6.55 -9.96 11.69
CA ILE A 77 6.86 -8.74 12.44
C ILE A 77 7.68 -7.78 11.57
N LEU A 78 8.72 -8.27 10.89
CA LEU A 78 9.51 -7.46 9.97
C LEU A 78 8.65 -6.89 8.83
N THR A 79 7.82 -7.73 8.18
CA THR A 79 6.90 -7.31 7.12
C THR A 79 5.93 -6.24 7.61
N PHE A 80 5.39 -6.38 8.82
CA PHE A 80 4.50 -5.40 9.43
C PHE A 80 5.20 -4.06 9.67
N CYS A 81 6.44 -4.07 10.18
CA CYS A 81 7.24 -2.87 10.35
C CYS A 81 7.53 -2.17 9.02
N LEU A 82 7.92 -2.92 7.99
CA LEU A 82 8.17 -2.36 6.65
C LEU A 82 6.90 -1.82 6.00
N SER A 83 5.75 -2.48 6.19
CA SER A 83 4.45 -1.97 5.71
C SER A 83 4.02 -0.69 6.45
N SER A 84 4.37 -0.57 7.73
CA SER A 84 4.12 0.66 8.50
C SER A 84 5.01 1.81 7.99
N LEU A 85 6.29 1.53 7.71
CA LEU A 85 7.20 2.50 7.11
C LEU A 85 6.73 2.93 5.71
N PHE A 86 6.24 1.97 4.90
CA PHE A 86 5.61 2.25 3.62
C PHE A 86 4.44 3.21 3.77
N LEU A 87 3.54 2.98 4.72
CA LEU A 87 2.36 3.83 4.92
C LEU A 87 2.76 5.28 5.28
N VAL A 88 3.75 5.44 6.17
CA VAL A 88 4.28 6.77 6.54
C VAL A 88 4.90 7.46 5.32
N SER A 89 5.75 6.76 4.57
CA SER A 89 6.39 7.29 3.36
C SER A 89 5.38 7.62 2.26
N TYR A 90 4.33 6.81 2.10
CA TYR A 90 3.22 7.05 1.17
C TYR A 90 2.43 8.30 1.51
N ILE A 91 2.05 8.47 2.79
CA ILE A 91 1.33 9.65 3.27
C ILE A 91 2.21 10.90 3.10
N LEU A 92 3.50 10.80 3.46
CA LEU A 92 4.45 11.90 3.29
C LEU A 92 4.57 12.31 1.82
N PHE A 93 4.70 11.35 0.90
CA PHE A 93 4.75 11.64 -0.53
C PHE A 93 3.49 12.39 -1.01
N HIS A 94 2.29 11.90 -0.66
CA HIS A 94 1.03 12.54 -1.06
C HIS A 94 0.79 13.90 -0.40
N TYR A 95 1.43 14.18 0.73
CA TYR A 95 1.41 15.50 1.35
C TYR A 95 2.39 16.49 0.67
N LEU A 96 3.56 16.00 0.23
CA LEU A 96 4.59 16.83 -0.40
C LEU A 96 4.36 17.06 -1.89
N MET A 97 3.69 16.13 -2.57
CA MET A 97 3.37 16.21 -4.00
C MET A 97 2.28 17.26 -4.24
N ARG A 98 2.53 18.24 -5.11
CA ARG A 98 1.54 19.29 -5.44
C ARG A 98 0.53 18.88 -6.50
N ASN A 99 0.99 18.12 -7.50
CA ASN A 99 0.19 17.77 -8.66
C ASN A 99 0.02 16.26 -8.71
N ASP A 100 -1.20 15.83 -9.02
CA ASP A 100 -1.46 14.42 -9.25
C ASP A 100 -0.80 13.97 -10.56
N THR A 101 -0.15 12.82 -10.52
CA THR A 101 0.44 12.24 -11.74
C THR A 101 -0.64 11.57 -12.57
N LEU A 102 -0.85 12.06 -13.79
CA LEU A 102 -1.78 11.50 -14.75
C LEU A 102 -1.08 10.47 -15.64
N TYR A 103 -1.52 9.21 -15.57
CA TYR A 103 -0.95 8.16 -16.41
C TYR A 103 -1.15 8.47 -17.91
N GLY A 104 -0.08 8.62 -18.68
CA GLY A 104 -0.16 8.96 -20.10
C GLY A 104 0.07 10.44 -20.41
N ASP A 105 0.13 11.31 -19.40
CA ASP A 105 0.51 12.72 -19.54
C ASP A 105 2.02 12.79 -19.80
N ALA A 106 2.39 12.86 -21.07
CA ALA A 106 3.78 12.76 -21.50
C ALA A 106 4.49 14.13 -21.43
N ASN A 107 3.75 15.22 -21.59
CA ASN A 107 4.30 16.58 -21.56
C ASN A 107 4.31 17.21 -20.15
N GLY A 108 3.59 16.63 -19.19
CA GLY A 108 3.55 17.06 -17.79
C GLY A 108 2.75 18.32 -17.54
N ASP A 109 1.83 18.69 -18.45
CA ASP A 109 0.99 19.88 -18.31
C ASP A 109 -0.23 19.67 -17.40
N GLY A 110 -0.45 18.43 -16.93
CA GLY A 110 -1.57 18.06 -16.08
C GLY A 110 -2.88 17.85 -16.84
N VAL A 111 -2.85 17.81 -18.17
CA VAL A 111 -4.01 17.67 -19.05
C VAL A 111 -3.79 16.56 -20.05
N LEU A 112 -4.52 15.46 -19.89
CA LEU A 112 -4.46 14.35 -20.84
C LEU A 112 -5.22 14.67 -22.14
N ASN A 113 -4.49 15.18 -23.14
CA ASN A 113 -5.04 15.53 -24.45
C ASN A 113 -5.42 14.29 -25.28
N GLU A 114 -6.12 14.47 -26.40
CA GLU A 114 -6.61 13.34 -27.21
C GLU A 114 -5.48 12.48 -27.79
N ALA A 115 -4.37 13.09 -28.20
CA ALA A 115 -3.22 12.38 -28.76
C ALA A 115 -2.52 11.52 -27.70
N GLU A 116 -2.25 12.08 -26.52
CA GLU A 116 -1.68 11.36 -25.37
C GLU A 116 -2.58 10.22 -24.90
N ARG A 117 -3.90 10.48 -24.86
CA ARG A 117 -4.89 9.47 -24.50
C ARG A 117 -4.94 8.32 -25.50
N ALA A 118 -4.75 8.60 -26.79
CA ALA A 118 -4.65 7.59 -27.84
C ALA A 118 -3.36 6.77 -27.72
N ILE A 119 -2.22 7.42 -27.45
CA ILE A 119 -0.92 6.75 -27.24
C ILE A 119 -0.95 5.85 -26.00
N ALA A 120 -1.43 6.37 -24.87
CA ALA A 120 -1.53 5.61 -23.64
C ALA A 120 -2.56 4.49 -23.76
N GLY A 121 -3.69 4.74 -24.44
CA GLY A 121 -4.66 3.78 -24.96
C GLY A 121 -4.89 2.55 -24.08
N THR A 122 -4.42 1.40 -24.55
CA THR A 122 -4.56 0.11 -23.85
C THR A 122 -3.75 0.04 -22.56
N SER A 123 -2.55 0.62 -22.51
CA SER A 123 -1.71 0.59 -21.30
C SER A 123 -2.37 1.35 -20.14
N ARG A 124 -3.07 2.46 -20.41
CA ARG A 124 -3.84 3.20 -19.40
C ARG A 124 -5.01 2.38 -18.85
N ARG A 125 -5.71 1.63 -19.71
CA ARG A 125 -6.79 0.74 -19.27
C ARG A 125 -6.28 -0.37 -18.35
N VAL A 126 -5.15 -0.99 -18.70
CA VAL A 126 -4.49 -2.00 -17.85
C VAL A 126 -4.05 -1.37 -16.53
N TYR A 127 -3.43 -0.18 -16.57
CA TYR A 127 -3.02 0.56 -15.39
C TYR A 127 -4.19 0.78 -14.42
N LEU A 128 -5.31 1.32 -14.91
CA LEU A 128 -6.50 1.57 -14.10
C LEU A 128 -7.16 0.28 -13.60
N ALA A 129 -7.16 -0.78 -14.41
CA ALA A 129 -7.67 -2.10 -14.03
C ALA A 129 -6.87 -2.74 -12.89
N ILE A 130 -5.61 -2.35 -12.69
CA ILE A 130 -4.77 -2.80 -11.56
C ILE A 130 -4.88 -1.81 -10.40
N LEU A 131 -4.79 -0.50 -10.68
CA LEU A 131 -4.77 0.57 -9.68
C LEU A 131 -6.07 0.60 -8.86
N VAL A 132 -7.23 0.54 -9.52
CA VAL A 132 -8.52 0.68 -8.82
C VAL A 132 -8.70 -0.46 -7.81
N PRO A 133 -8.54 -1.75 -8.19
CA PRO A 133 -8.55 -2.83 -7.22
C PRO A 133 -7.45 -2.70 -6.16
N HIS A 134 -6.24 -2.28 -6.53
CA HIS A 134 -5.15 -2.08 -5.57
C HIS A 134 -5.56 -1.12 -4.45
N ILE A 135 -6.11 0.06 -4.76
CA ILE A 135 -6.54 1.06 -3.77
C ILE A 135 -7.65 0.50 -2.87
N VAL A 136 -8.68 -0.10 -3.46
CA VAL A 136 -9.82 -0.64 -2.71
C VAL A 136 -9.38 -1.76 -1.77
N LEU A 137 -8.57 -2.70 -2.26
CA LEU A 137 -8.06 -3.81 -1.48
C LEU A 137 -7.03 -3.37 -0.44
N ALA A 138 -6.24 -2.32 -0.70
CA ALA A 138 -5.31 -1.75 0.27
C ALA A 138 -6.04 -1.17 1.50
N ALA A 139 -7.16 -0.47 1.27
CA ALA A 139 -8.00 0.02 2.36
C ALA A 139 -8.63 -1.15 3.17
N GLY A 140 -9.12 -2.18 2.47
CA GLY A 140 -9.75 -3.35 3.11
C GLY A 140 -8.78 -4.27 3.84
N VAL A 141 -7.52 -4.39 3.40
CA VAL A 141 -6.55 -5.31 3.98
C VAL A 141 -5.94 -4.78 5.28
N LEU A 142 -5.87 -3.46 5.47
CA LEU A 142 -5.33 -2.85 6.70
C LEU A 142 -5.97 -3.39 8.00
N PRO A 143 -7.31 -3.39 8.18
CA PRO A 143 -7.92 -3.94 9.37
C PRO A 143 -7.69 -5.45 9.50
N LEU A 144 -7.64 -6.18 8.38
CA LEU A 144 -7.38 -7.62 8.38
C LEU A 144 -5.96 -7.94 8.84
N ILE A 145 -4.95 -7.15 8.43
CA ILE A 145 -3.56 -7.28 8.88
C ILE A 145 -3.48 -7.04 10.38
N LEU A 146 -4.05 -5.93 10.88
CA LEU A 146 -4.00 -5.57 12.30
C LEU A 146 -4.66 -6.64 13.19
N LEU A 147 -5.83 -7.16 12.78
CA LEU A 147 -6.51 -8.23 13.51
C LEU A 147 -5.74 -9.54 13.44
N SER A 148 -5.24 -9.92 12.27
CA SER A 148 -4.44 -11.14 12.08
C SER A 148 -3.16 -11.11 12.91
N PHE A 149 -2.50 -9.96 12.96
CA PHE A 149 -1.29 -9.73 13.74
C PHE A 149 -1.57 -9.81 15.24
N HIS A 150 -2.64 -9.16 15.72
CA HIS A 150 -3.06 -9.26 17.12
C HIS A 150 -3.34 -10.69 17.55
N ARG A 151 -4.13 -11.45 16.77
CA ARG A 151 -4.45 -12.85 17.06
C ARG A 151 -3.20 -13.74 16.99
N GLY A 152 -2.26 -13.44 16.09
CA GLY A 152 -0.98 -14.14 15.96
C GLY A 152 -0.07 -13.91 17.18
N LEU A 153 0.03 -12.67 17.67
CA LEU A 153 0.83 -12.34 18.86
C LEU A 153 0.29 -12.99 20.13
N GLN A 154 -1.04 -13.14 20.23
CA GLN A 154 -1.71 -13.83 21.35
C GLN A 154 -1.73 -15.35 21.22
N MET A 155 -1.07 -15.93 20.20
CA MET A 155 -1.08 -17.38 19.94
C MET A 155 -2.49 -17.98 19.78
N GLN A 156 -3.47 -17.19 19.33
CA GLN A 156 -4.82 -17.66 19.04
C GLN A 156 -4.87 -18.27 17.63
N VAL A 157 -4.18 -19.41 17.46
CA VAL A 157 -3.86 -20.02 16.15
C VAL A 157 -5.09 -20.24 15.28
N GLU A 158 -6.17 -20.80 15.83
CA GLU A 158 -7.37 -21.11 15.05
C GLU A 158 -8.07 -19.85 14.53
N LYS A 159 -8.15 -18.79 15.34
CA LYS A 159 -8.69 -17.48 14.92
C LYS A 159 -7.77 -16.82 13.90
N HIS A 160 -6.45 -16.90 14.10
CA HIS A 160 -5.45 -16.38 13.17
C HIS A 160 -5.56 -17.05 11.79
N LYS A 161 -5.60 -18.39 11.73
CA LYS A 161 -5.78 -19.15 10.47
C LYS A 161 -7.04 -18.73 9.71
N LYS A 162 -8.17 -18.56 10.42
CA LYS A 162 -9.44 -18.15 9.82
C LYS A 162 -9.39 -16.76 9.17
N LEU A 163 -8.60 -15.84 9.72
CA LEU A 163 -8.40 -14.50 9.17
C LEU A 163 -7.34 -14.49 8.06
N VAL A 164 -6.23 -15.19 8.26
CA VAL A 164 -5.09 -15.18 7.34
C VAL A 164 -5.41 -15.82 5.99
N ARG A 165 -6.37 -16.75 5.92
CA ARG A 165 -6.87 -17.28 4.64
C ARG A 165 -7.35 -16.20 3.66
N TRP A 166 -7.82 -15.07 4.19
CA TRP A 166 -8.20 -13.90 3.40
C TRP A 166 -7.13 -12.80 3.43
N THR A 167 -6.53 -12.57 4.60
CA THR A 167 -5.53 -11.51 4.78
C THR A 167 -4.30 -11.74 3.91
N PHE A 168 -3.79 -12.97 3.85
CA PHE A 168 -2.59 -13.30 3.10
C PHE A 168 -2.71 -13.03 1.59
N PRO A 169 -3.69 -13.58 0.85
CA PRO A 169 -3.79 -13.33 -0.59
C PRO A 169 -4.04 -11.85 -0.91
N LEU A 170 -4.84 -11.16 -0.09
CA LEU A 170 -5.08 -9.72 -0.25
C LEU A 170 -3.80 -8.92 -0.02
N TRP A 171 -3.06 -9.21 1.05
CA TRP A 171 -1.83 -8.49 1.40
C TRP A 171 -0.74 -8.73 0.36
N LEU A 172 -0.61 -9.96 -0.11
CA LEU A 172 0.31 -10.30 -1.19
C LEU A 172 -0.08 -9.59 -2.50
N PHE A 173 -1.37 -9.59 -2.85
CA PHE A 173 -1.85 -8.88 -4.04
C PHE A 173 -1.52 -7.39 -3.98
N VAL A 174 -1.84 -6.69 -2.88
CA VAL A 174 -1.59 -5.24 -2.80
C VAL A 174 -0.11 -4.90 -2.81
N THR A 175 0.74 -5.69 -2.16
CA THR A 175 2.19 -5.43 -2.18
C THR A 175 2.78 -5.62 -3.58
N ILE A 176 2.37 -6.68 -4.30
CA ILE A 176 2.84 -6.92 -5.68
C ILE A 176 2.28 -5.85 -6.64
N SER A 177 0.97 -5.61 -6.61
CA SER A 177 0.33 -4.64 -7.50
C SER A 177 0.83 -3.22 -7.25
N GLY A 178 1.22 -2.86 -6.02
CA GLY A 178 1.85 -1.57 -5.72
C GLY A 178 3.17 -1.36 -6.47
N VAL A 179 3.99 -2.41 -6.60
CA VAL A 179 5.22 -2.35 -7.41
C VAL A 179 4.90 -2.20 -8.89
N ILE A 180 3.93 -2.98 -9.39
CA ILE A 180 3.52 -2.93 -10.80
C ILE A 180 2.99 -1.54 -11.16
N VAL A 181 2.09 -0.99 -10.34
CA VAL A 181 1.53 0.36 -10.50
C VAL A 181 2.65 1.40 -10.54
N TYR A 182 3.63 1.32 -9.63
CA TYR A 182 4.79 2.21 -9.64
C TYR A 182 5.59 2.10 -10.95
N LEU A 183 5.94 0.89 -11.40
CA LEU A 183 6.71 0.69 -12.62
C LEU A 183 5.98 1.23 -13.86
N MET A 184 4.66 1.11 -13.88
CA MET A 184 3.80 1.62 -14.94
C MET A 184 3.73 3.16 -14.94
N ILE A 185 3.53 3.79 -13.77
CA ILE A 185 3.37 5.25 -13.69
C ILE A 185 4.71 6.01 -13.69
N LYS A 186 5.82 5.34 -13.34
CA LYS A 186 7.15 5.96 -13.23
C LYS A 186 7.53 6.89 -14.39
N PRO A 187 7.30 6.54 -15.68
CA PRO A 187 7.68 7.39 -16.81
C PRO A 187 6.94 8.74 -16.86
N TYR A 188 5.81 8.86 -16.15
CA TYR A 188 4.95 10.05 -16.15
C TYR A 188 5.16 10.93 -14.92
N TYR A 189 6.14 10.60 -14.06
CA TYR A 189 6.48 11.50 -12.95
C TYR A 189 7.23 12.73 -13.47
N HIS A 190 6.52 13.86 -13.44
CA HIS A 190 7.07 15.19 -13.67
C HIS A 190 7.15 15.89 -12.31
N PHE A 191 8.37 16.11 -11.81
CA PHE A 191 8.66 16.74 -10.51
C PHE A 191 9.14 18.18 -10.68
#